data_AF-A0A0B1T549-F1
#
_entry.id   AF-A0A0B1T549-F1
#
_cell.length_a   1.000
_cell.length_b   1.000
_cell.length_c   1.000
_cell.angle_alpha   90.00
_cell.angle_beta   90.00
_cell.angle_gamma   90.00
#
_symmetry.space_group_name_H-M   'P 1'
#
loop_
_entity.id
_entity.type
_entity.pdbx_description
1 polymer ?
#
loop_
_entity_poly.entity_id
_entity_poly.type
_entity_poly.pdbx_seq_one_letter_code
_entity_poly.pdbx_strand_id
1 'polypeptide(L)'
;MITITIKCNRTSDGGELYYCTIRNIPSAMKSKDLRLYFSDYVENGRFHCFHYRHRPEHQQKSVDVDKKTSEKQSSTSCCIISFTSAVTRSNFIREYHGRHWMNKEGMEIPRRCFVNAVKIAKSDEGSSDSVTDADLQQMIELRPPLVMPHGNVGTPTQYFLEQIRLCRLPASLIPKLGLKSSRRRRKYDSVPFSYAEEQNSDDDEKQFSPSDLLRRNTTEKLLMEEEQSIRDQVFF
;
A
#
# COMPACT_ATOMS: atom_id res chain seq x y z
N MET A 1 -5.56 28.88 -32.57
CA MET A 1 -5.24 28.79 -31.13
C MET A 1 -6.28 27.88 -30.50
N ILE A 2 -5.88 26.69 -30.06
CA ILE A 2 -6.79 25.67 -29.54
C ILE A 2 -7.00 25.96 -28.05
N THR A 3 -8.18 26.47 -27.72
CA THR A 3 -8.61 26.67 -26.33
C THR A 3 -8.99 25.31 -25.75
N ILE A 4 -8.11 24.73 -24.93
CA ILE A 4 -8.43 23.55 -24.14
C ILE A 4 -9.28 24.02 -22.95
N THR A 5 -10.59 23.91 -23.07
CA THR A 5 -11.52 24.07 -21.94
C THR A 5 -11.31 22.90 -20.98
N ILE A 6 -10.53 23.10 -19.92
CA ILE A 6 -10.51 22.16 -18.79
C ILE A 6 -11.83 22.31 -18.04
N LYS A 7 -12.80 21.44 -18.38
CA LYS A 7 -14.00 21.24 -17.56
C LYS A 7 -13.53 20.85 -16.16
N CYS A 8 -13.76 21.74 -15.21
CA CYS A 8 -13.69 21.44 -13.79
C CYS A 8 -14.65 20.28 -13.50
N ASN A 9 -14.12 19.11 -13.14
CA ASN A 9 -14.93 18.04 -12.57
C ASN A 9 -15.42 18.57 -11.22
N ARG A 10 -16.65 19.10 -11.22
CA ARG A 10 -17.46 19.15 -9.99
C ARG A 10 -17.50 17.72 -9.47
N THR A 11 -17.06 17.51 -8.23
CA THR A 11 -17.52 16.35 -7.48
C THR A 11 -19.05 16.40 -7.49
N SER A 12 -19.68 15.34 -7.97
CA SER A 12 -21.11 15.23 -8.25
C SER A 12 -22.00 15.19 -7.00
N ASP A 13 -21.49 15.63 -5.85
CA ASP A 13 -22.24 15.72 -4.60
C ASP A 13 -21.92 17.07 -3.96
N GLY A 14 -22.89 17.99 -4.00
CA GLY A 14 -22.77 19.36 -3.46
C GLY A 14 -22.83 19.41 -1.93
N GLY A 15 -22.27 18.42 -1.25
CA GLY A 15 -22.25 18.28 0.20
C GLY A 15 -21.10 19.03 0.85
N GLU A 16 -21.32 19.53 2.07
CA GLU A 16 -20.28 20.10 2.92
C GLU A 16 -19.24 19.03 3.28
N LEU A 17 -17.96 19.28 3.00
CA LEU A 17 -16.87 18.38 3.37
C LEU A 17 -16.31 18.74 4.74
N TYR A 18 -15.89 17.71 5.47
CA TYR A 18 -15.32 17.86 6.81
C TYR A 18 -13.87 17.41 6.81
N TYR A 19 -12.96 18.26 7.30
CA TYR A 19 -11.52 18.03 7.19
C TYR A 19 -10.84 17.77 8.53
N CYS A 20 -9.75 17.01 8.48
CA CYS A 20 -8.81 16.80 9.59
C CYS A 20 -7.37 16.86 9.10
N THR A 21 -6.46 17.28 9.99
CA THR A 21 -5.02 17.05 9.82
C THR A 21 -4.59 15.83 10.63
N ILE A 22 -3.68 15.05 10.06
CA ILE A 22 -2.94 14.00 10.73
C ILE A 22 -1.50 14.49 10.84
N ARG A 23 -0.96 14.50 12.07
CA ARG A 23 0.39 14.98 12.41
C ARG A 23 1.22 13.89 13.05
N ASN A 24 2.52 14.16 13.18
CA ASN A 24 3.49 13.24 13.77
C ASN A 24 3.57 11.88 13.06
N ILE A 25 3.35 11.83 11.74
CA ILE A 25 3.49 10.59 10.95
C ILE A 25 4.98 10.27 10.85
N PRO A 26 5.47 9.09 11.27
CA PRO A 26 6.87 8.72 11.12
C PRO A 26 7.31 8.75 9.64
N SER A 27 8.44 9.38 9.32
CA SER A 27 8.93 9.52 7.93
C SER A 27 9.18 8.19 7.20
N ALA A 28 9.45 7.13 7.97
CA ALA A 28 9.58 5.78 7.45
C ALA A 28 8.25 5.21 6.92
N MET A 29 7.10 5.63 7.48
CA MET A 29 5.78 5.16 7.07
C MET A 29 5.38 5.71 5.70
N LYS A 30 4.95 4.81 4.82
CA LYS A 30 4.48 5.10 3.47
C LYS A 30 2.97 4.91 3.38
N SER A 31 2.39 5.23 2.23
CA SER A 31 0.94 5.10 2.01
C SER A 31 0.41 3.70 2.34
N LYS A 32 1.16 2.64 2.01
CA LYS A 32 0.79 1.25 2.36
C LYS A 32 0.68 1.01 3.86
N ASP A 33 1.53 1.64 4.67
CA ASP A 33 1.54 1.46 6.12
C ASP A 33 0.37 2.22 6.76
N LEU A 34 0.04 3.40 6.22
CA LEU A 34 -1.16 4.15 6.60
C LEU A 34 -2.45 3.39 6.24
N ARG A 35 -2.48 2.69 5.10
CA ARG A 35 -3.62 1.82 4.75
C ARG A 35 -3.82 0.70 5.77
N LEU A 36 -2.75 0.10 6.26
CA LEU A 36 -2.82 -0.92 7.29
C LEU A 36 -3.29 -0.34 8.63
N TYR A 37 -2.72 0.80 9.04
CA TYR A 37 -3.04 1.45 10.30
C TYR A 37 -4.50 1.94 10.37
N PHE A 38 -5.01 2.51 9.28
CA PHE A 38 -6.38 3.01 9.16
C PHE A 38 -7.32 2.02 8.45
N SER A 39 -7.02 0.72 8.53
CA SER A 39 -7.68 -0.32 7.73
C SER A 39 -9.20 -0.34 7.88
N ASP A 40 -9.74 -0.13 9.08
CA ASP A 40 -11.19 -0.04 9.29
C ASP A 40 -11.85 1.06 8.45
N TYR A 41 -11.26 2.25 8.39
CA TYR A 41 -11.83 3.37 7.62
C TYR A 41 -11.53 3.26 6.13
N VAL A 42 -10.38 2.70 5.77
CA VAL A 42 -10.00 2.48 4.36
C VAL A 42 -10.89 1.43 3.71
N GLU A 43 -11.04 0.26 4.33
CA GLU A 43 -11.78 -0.85 3.71
C GLU A 43 -13.30 -0.62 3.73
N ASN A 44 -13.82 0.12 4.70
CA ASN A 44 -15.22 0.56 4.71
C ASN A 44 -15.49 1.83 3.89
N GLY A 45 -14.50 2.37 3.16
CA GLY A 45 -14.69 3.54 2.29
C GLY A 45 -15.16 4.81 3.00
N ARG A 46 -14.72 5.02 4.26
CA ARG A 46 -15.20 6.14 5.09
C ARG A 46 -14.56 7.49 4.76
N PHE A 47 -13.45 7.49 4.02
CA PHE A 47 -12.77 8.71 3.60
C PHE A 47 -13.37 9.25 2.30
N HIS A 48 -13.65 10.55 2.26
CA HIS A 48 -13.91 11.23 0.99
C HIS A 48 -12.61 11.35 0.18
N CYS A 49 -11.52 11.79 0.82
CA CYS A 49 -10.20 11.72 0.22
C CYS A 49 -9.14 11.59 1.29
N PHE A 50 -8.24 10.62 1.08
CA PHE A 50 -6.98 10.49 1.80
C PHE A 50 -5.87 10.14 0.80
N HIS A 51 -5.21 11.19 0.31
CA HIS A 51 -4.03 11.08 -0.54
C HIS A 51 -2.78 11.52 0.20
N TYR A 52 -2.02 10.55 0.72
CA TYR A 52 -0.80 10.81 1.45
C TYR A 52 0.36 11.18 0.53
N ARG A 53 1.02 12.28 0.88
CA ARG A 53 2.31 12.73 0.33
C ARG A 53 3.23 13.04 1.49
N HIS A 54 4.52 12.76 1.33
CA HIS A 54 5.52 13.13 2.32
C HIS A 54 5.67 14.65 2.37
N ARG A 55 4.98 15.28 3.33
CA ARG A 55 5.10 16.70 3.66
C ARG A 55 5.79 16.80 5.03
N PRO A 56 7.02 17.32 5.11
CA PRO A 56 7.69 17.54 6.39
C PRO A 56 6.84 18.41 7.32
N GLU A 57 6.77 18.03 8.59
CA GLU A 57 6.09 18.82 9.60
C GLU A 57 7.02 19.95 10.08
N HIS A 58 6.57 21.20 9.94
CA HIS A 58 7.29 22.35 10.51
C HIS A 58 6.93 22.47 12.00
N GLN A 59 7.77 21.89 12.86
CA GLN A 59 7.67 22.14 14.30
C GLN A 59 8.16 23.56 14.59
N GLN A 60 7.29 24.44 15.07
CA GLN A 60 7.73 25.67 15.71
C GLN A 60 8.60 25.26 16.90
N LYS A 61 9.90 25.56 16.82
CA LYS A 61 10.84 25.28 17.91
C LYS A 61 10.33 26.00 19.15
N SER A 62 9.84 25.25 20.14
CA SER A 62 9.70 25.79 21.49
C SER A 62 11.11 26.14 21.96
N VAL A 63 11.32 27.42 22.25
CA VAL A 63 12.54 27.90 22.90
C VAL A 63 12.62 27.22 24.27
N ASP A 64 13.83 26.80 24.62
CA ASP A 64 14.34 26.37 25.93
C ASP A 64 14.57 24.87 26.26
N VAL A 65 15.83 24.68 26.65
CA VAL A 65 16.53 23.64 27.45
C VAL A 65 17.07 22.36 26.78
N ASP A 66 18.41 22.39 26.68
CA ASP A 66 19.43 21.33 26.69
C ASP A 66 19.63 20.36 25.51
N LYS A 67 20.63 20.74 24.69
CA LYS A 67 21.51 19.85 23.92
C LYS A 67 22.23 18.88 24.87
N LYS A 68 21.83 17.60 24.83
CA LYS A 68 22.61 16.35 25.00
C LYS A 68 21.55 15.25 25.12
N THR A 69 21.17 14.55 24.06
CA THR A 69 21.88 13.39 23.50
C THR A 69 21.46 13.22 22.03
N SER A 70 22.42 12.97 21.15
CA SER A 70 22.19 12.79 19.71
C SER A 70 21.54 11.43 19.39
N GLU A 71 20.27 11.26 19.74
CA GLU A 71 19.41 10.27 19.09
C GLU A 71 18.81 10.93 17.84
N LYS A 72 18.96 10.31 16.67
CA LYS A 72 18.42 10.79 15.40
C LYS A 72 16.94 11.16 15.58
N GLN A 73 16.61 12.44 15.71
CA GLN A 73 15.23 12.91 15.70
C GLN A 73 14.65 12.52 14.33
N SER A 74 13.94 11.40 14.28
CA SER A 74 13.35 10.93 13.03
C SER A 74 12.30 11.94 12.60
N SER A 75 12.50 12.52 11.41
CA SER A 75 11.62 13.53 10.85
C SER A 75 10.18 13.02 10.79
N THR A 76 9.23 13.92 11.03
CA THR A 76 7.81 13.62 10.95
C THR A 76 7.21 14.23 9.69
N SER A 77 6.07 13.68 9.28
CA SER A 77 5.27 14.19 8.19
C SER A 77 3.85 14.47 8.67
N CYS A 78 3.14 15.29 7.91
CA CYS A 78 1.74 15.59 8.13
C CYS A 78 0.93 15.38 6.85
N CYS A 79 -0.39 15.28 7.00
CA CYS A 79 -1.32 15.12 5.88
C CYS A 79 -2.68 15.72 6.23
N ILE A 80 -3.41 16.18 5.22
CA ILE A 80 -4.80 16.60 5.34
C ILE A 80 -5.70 15.55 4.70
N ILE A 81 -6.84 15.30 5.33
CA ILE A 81 -7.84 14.33 4.90
C ILE A 81 -9.24 14.94 4.96
N SER A 82 -10.17 14.35 4.19
CA SER A 82 -11.56 14.81 4.12
C SER A 82 -12.57 13.67 4.28
N PHE A 83 -13.75 14.01 4.79
CA PHE A 83 -14.89 13.14 5.05
C PHE A 83 -16.18 13.77 4.50
N THR A 84 -17.13 12.93 4.12
CA THR A 84 -18.48 13.35 3.72
C THR A 84 -19.40 13.64 4.90
N SER A 85 -19.10 13.13 6.10
CA SER A 85 -19.93 13.28 7.30
C SER A 85 -19.14 13.78 8.51
N ALA A 86 -19.69 14.77 9.19
CA ALA A 86 -19.14 15.30 10.44
C ALA A 86 -19.05 14.23 11.53
N VAL A 87 -20.02 13.32 11.59
CA VAL A 87 -20.06 12.22 12.58
C VAL A 87 -18.90 11.26 12.34
N THR A 88 -18.70 10.85 11.09
CA THR A 88 -17.57 9.99 10.69
C THR A 88 -16.23 10.64 11.03
N ARG A 89 -16.08 11.93 10.74
CA ARG A 89 -14.88 12.71 11.12
C ARG A 89 -14.66 12.69 12.64
N SER A 90 -15.69 12.99 13.43
CA SER A 90 -15.58 13.05 14.89
C SER A 90 -15.25 11.68 15.50
N ASN A 91 -15.85 10.61 14.97
CA ASN A 91 -15.52 9.24 15.37
C ASN A 91 -14.05 8.90 15.06
N PHE A 92 -13.57 9.30 13.87
CA PHE A 92 -12.17 9.11 13.46
C PHE A 92 -11.19 9.81 14.42
N ILE A 93 -11.48 11.06 14.81
CA ILE A 93 -10.66 11.80 15.78
C ILE A 93 -10.66 11.06 17.12
N ARG A 94 -11.83 10.72 17.67
CA ARG A 94 -11.94 10.03 18.97
C ARG A 94 -11.17 8.72 18.98
N GLU A 95 -11.18 8.01 17.86
CA GLU A 95 -10.56 6.71 17.76
C GLU A 95 -9.04 6.78 17.58
N TYR A 96 -8.53 7.66 16.70
CA TYR A 96 -7.11 7.64 16.33
C TYR A 96 -6.26 8.72 17.00
N HIS A 97 -6.87 9.76 17.54
CA HIS A 97 -6.12 10.80 18.25
C HIS A 97 -5.46 10.21 19.52
N GLY A 98 -4.15 10.40 19.65
CA GLY A 98 -3.37 9.94 20.79
C GLY A 98 -2.97 8.47 20.75
N ARG A 99 -3.46 7.67 19.80
CA ARG A 99 -3.04 6.27 19.63
C ARG A 99 -1.58 6.18 19.18
N HIS A 100 -0.86 5.16 19.62
CA HIS A 100 0.47 4.90 19.09
C HIS A 100 0.40 4.51 17.61
N TRP A 101 1.41 4.88 16.85
CA TRP A 101 1.60 4.34 15.50
C TRP A 101 1.96 2.87 15.61
N MET A 102 1.50 2.06 14.67
CA MET A 102 1.88 0.64 14.58
C MET A 102 2.74 0.42 13.35
N ASN A 103 3.77 -0.42 13.47
CA ASN A 103 4.56 -0.87 12.33
C ASN A 103 3.82 -1.99 11.57
N LYS A 104 4.44 -2.46 10.48
CA LYS A 104 3.89 -3.55 9.64
C LYS A 104 3.83 -4.90 10.38
N GLU A 105 4.62 -5.07 11.45
CA GLU A 105 4.63 -6.22 12.35
C GLU A 105 3.54 -6.15 13.43
N GLY A 106 2.84 -5.03 13.60
CA GLY A 106 1.82 -4.82 14.64
C GLY A 106 2.37 -4.36 15.99
N MET A 107 3.66 -4.02 16.07
CA MET A 107 4.26 -3.44 17.27
C MET A 107 4.04 -1.93 17.33
N GLU A 108 3.79 -1.42 18.54
CA GLU A 108 3.64 0.00 18.79
C GLU A 108 4.99 0.73 18.68
N ILE A 109 4.99 1.79 17.89
CA ILE A 109 6.09 2.75 17.81
C ILE A 109 5.88 3.73 18.98
N PRO A 110 6.94 4.16 19.71
CA PRO A 110 6.85 5.13 20.81
C PRO A 110 6.60 6.57 20.28
N ARG A 111 5.58 6.72 19.44
CA ARG A 111 5.12 7.96 18.83
C ARG A 111 3.61 7.87 18.66
N ARG A 112 2.93 8.98 18.90
CA ARG A 112 1.46 9.06 18.86
C ARG A 112 0.97 9.73 17.59
N CYS A 113 -0.13 9.22 17.04
CA CYS A 113 -0.90 9.85 15.99
C CYS A 113 -1.66 11.04 16.58
N PHE A 114 -1.50 12.23 16.00
CA PHE A 114 -2.30 13.39 16.39
C PHE A 114 -3.25 13.74 15.25
N VAL A 115 -4.55 13.65 15.53
CA VAL A 115 -5.60 14.02 14.59
C VAL A 115 -6.31 15.27 15.10
N ASN A 116 -6.34 16.33 14.30
CA ASN A 116 -6.96 17.61 14.67
C ASN A 116 -8.01 17.99 13.61
N ALA A 117 -9.17 18.44 14.07
CA ALA A 117 -10.19 18.98 13.16
C ALA A 117 -9.70 20.29 12.53
N VAL A 118 -9.95 20.48 11.24
CA VAL A 118 -9.72 21.74 10.55
C VAL A 118 -11.01 22.55 10.57
N LYS A 119 -10.92 23.81 10.99
CA LYS A 119 -12.02 24.77 10.93
C LYS A 119 -11.93 25.49 9.60
N ILE A 120 -13.03 25.49 8.84
CA ILE A 120 -13.13 26.24 7.59
C ILE A 120 -13.79 27.58 7.90
N ALA A 121 -13.15 28.69 7.50
CA ALA A 121 -13.79 30.00 7.57
C ALA A 121 -14.83 30.14 6.45
N LYS A 122 -16.05 30.54 6.81
CA LYS A 122 -17.04 31.04 5.85
C LYS A 122 -16.74 32.54 5.70
N SER A 123 -15.94 32.87 4.69
CA SER A 123 -15.66 34.20 4.13
C SER A 123 -16.07 35.41 4.99
N ASP A 124 -15.20 35.87 5.93
CA ASP A 124 -14.89 37.31 6.18
C ASP A 124 -14.05 37.58 7.44
N GLU A 125 -13.81 36.61 8.32
CA GLU A 125 -13.03 36.86 9.54
C GLU A 125 -11.55 36.51 9.31
N GLY A 126 -10.79 37.49 8.83
CA GLY A 126 -9.36 37.43 8.54
C GLY A 126 -8.51 37.24 9.81
N SER A 127 -8.51 36.03 10.36
CA SER A 127 -7.49 35.55 11.29
C SER A 127 -6.50 34.67 10.53
N SER A 128 -5.19 34.90 10.73
CA SER A 128 -4.08 34.22 10.04
C SER A 128 -4.10 32.68 10.15
N ASP A 129 -4.89 32.12 11.07
CA ASP A 129 -5.02 30.68 11.31
C ASP A 129 -6.24 30.04 10.63
N SER A 130 -7.00 30.79 9.85
CA SER A 130 -8.24 30.30 9.23
C SER A 130 -8.04 29.95 7.75
N VAL A 131 -8.50 28.76 7.34
CA VAL A 131 -8.36 28.25 5.96
C VAL A 131 -9.72 28.31 5.28
N THR A 132 -9.79 28.85 4.06
CA THR A 132 -11.04 28.87 3.29
C THR A 132 -11.27 27.55 2.57
N ASP A 133 -12.53 27.25 2.23
CA ASP A 133 -12.86 26.04 1.46
C ASP A 133 -12.17 26.04 0.08
N ALA A 134 -12.06 27.21 -0.55
CA ALA A 134 -11.39 27.39 -1.83
C ALA A 134 -9.90 27.03 -1.75
N ASP A 135 -9.21 27.39 -0.66
CA ASP A 135 -7.80 27.05 -0.45
C ASP A 135 -7.61 25.53 -0.32
N LEU A 136 -8.51 24.87 0.43
CA LEU A 136 -8.49 23.41 0.59
C LEU A 136 -8.72 22.70 -0.75
N GLN A 137 -9.66 23.16 -1.57
CA GLN A 137 -9.92 22.58 -2.89
C GLN A 137 -8.73 22.69 -3.85
N GLN A 138 -7.87 23.70 -3.66
CA GLN A 138 -6.67 23.89 -4.48
C GLN A 138 -5.51 22.98 -4.03
N MET A 139 -5.57 22.40 -2.82
CA MET A 139 -4.51 21.52 -2.31
C MET A 139 -4.39 20.23 -3.13
N ILE A 140 -3.17 19.92 -3.54
CA ILE A 140 -2.85 18.74 -4.36
C ILE A 140 -3.10 17.41 -3.63
N GLU A 141 -3.17 17.42 -2.29
CA GLU A 141 -3.56 16.29 -1.45
C GLU A 141 -5.07 15.99 -1.49
N LEU A 142 -5.89 16.95 -1.90
CA LEU A 142 -7.35 16.80 -2.04
C LEU A 142 -7.78 16.63 -3.49
N ARG A 143 -6.82 16.45 -4.40
CA ARG A 143 -7.05 16.21 -5.84
C ARG A 143 -6.43 14.88 -6.26
N PRO A 144 -7.01 13.75 -5.81
CA PRO A 144 -6.45 12.44 -6.09
C PRO A 144 -6.58 12.09 -7.59
N PRO A 145 -5.69 11.23 -8.12
CA PRO A 145 -5.75 10.82 -9.52
C PRO A 145 -6.99 9.96 -9.80
N LEU A 146 -7.51 9.98 -11.03
CA LEU A 146 -8.72 9.25 -11.44
C LEU A 146 -8.67 7.73 -11.15
N VAL A 147 -7.47 7.14 -11.19
CA VAL A 147 -7.25 5.72 -10.91
C VAL A 147 -7.43 5.39 -9.41
N MET A 148 -7.44 6.39 -8.53
CA MET A 148 -7.59 6.27 -7.07
C MET A 148 -8.53 7.36 -6.56
N PRO A 149 -9.85 7.21 -6.74
CA PRO A 149 -10.82 8.29 -6.58
C PRO A 149 -10.82 8.92 -5.17
N HIS A 150 -10.48 8.13 -4.14
CA HIS A 150 -10.39 8.61 -2.74
C HIS A 150 -8.94 8.75 -2.26
N GLY A 151 -7.96 8.79 -3.17
CA GLY A 151 -6.54 8.88 -2.88
C GLY A 151 -5.83 7.53 -2.71
N ASN A 152 -4.51 7.59 -2.53
CA ASN A 152 -3.66 6.39 -2.44
C ASN A 152 -3.82 5.61 -1.14
N VAL A 153 -4.32 6.25 -0.08
CA VAL A 153 -4.66 5.60 1.19
C VAL A 153 -6.16 5.34 1.26
N GLY A 154 -6.98 6.35 0.96
CA GLY A 154 -8.43 6.30 1.15
C GLY A 154 -9.19 5.37 0.21
N THR A 155 -8.57 4.92 -0.89
CA THR A 155 -9.21 3.98 -1.82
C THR A 155 -9.18 2.54 -1.25
N PRO A 156 -10.32 1.85 -1.10
CA PRO A 156 -10.38 0.49 -0.55
C PRO A 156 -9.61 -0.54 -1.40
N THR A 157 -9.18 -1.64 -0.77
CA THR A 157 -8.47 -2.72 -1.47
C THR A 157 -9.34 -3.38 -2.52
N GLN A 158 -10.64 -3.53 -2.27
CA GLN A 158 -11.59 -4.09 -3.23
C GLN A 158 -11.60 -3.32 -4.56
N TYR A 159 -11.61 -1.99 -4.51
CA TYR A 159 -11.60 -1.15 -5.71
C TYR A 159 -10.34 -1.41 -6.55
N PHE A 160 -9.17 -1.49 -5.91
CA PHE A 160 -7.93 -1.79 -6.64
C PHE A 160 -7.93 -3.18 -7.26
N LEU A 161 -8.43 -4.19 -6.56
CA LEU A 161 -8.54 -5.55 -7.11
C LEU A 161 -9.45 -5.59 -8.33
N GLU A 162 -10.53 -4.80 -8.32
CA GLU A 162 -11.40 -4.63 -9.49
C GLU A 162 -10.67 -3.94 -10.65
N GLN A 163 -9.97 -2.82 -10.40
CA GLN A 163 -9.20 -2.14 -11.46
C GLN A 163 -8.08 -3.01 -12.04
N ILE A 164 -7.48 -3.90 -11.24
CA ILE A 164 -6.52 -4.91 -11.69
C ILE A 164 -7.20 -5.93 -12.61
N ARG A 165 -8.38 -6.45 -12.21
CA ARG A 165 -9.16 -7.40 -13.03
C ARG A 165 -9.58 -6.79 -14.37
N LEU A 166 -9.89 -5.49 -14.37
CA LEU A 166 -10.26 -4.74 -15.58
C LEU A 166 -9.05 -4.24 -16.39
N CYS A 167 -7.81 -4.54 -15.96
CA CYS A 167 -6.57 -4.06 -16.59
C CYS A 167 -6.48 -2.54 -16.73
N ARG A 168 -7.16 -1.78 -15.86
CA ARG A 168 -7.15 -0.31 -15.85
C ARG A 168 -6.08 0.28 -14.94
N LEU A 169 -5.54 -0.52 -14.02
CA LEU A 169 -4.47 -0.12 -13.11
C LEU A 169 -3.08 -0.45 -13.71
N PRO A 170 -2.17 0.54 -13.84
CA PRO A 170 -0.80 0.27 -14.27
C PRO A 170 -0.08 -0.72 -13.34
N ALA A 171 0.57 -1.73 -13.93
CA ALA A 171 1.24 -2.80 -13.18
C ALA A 171 2.34 -2.30 -12.21
N SER A 172 3.00 -1.19 -12.54
CA SER A 172 4.03 -0.55 -11.71
C SER A 172 3.51 0.01 -10.37
N LEU A 173 2.20 0.25 -10.26
CA LEU A 173 1.58 0.77 -9.03
C LEU A 173 1.20 -0.34 -8.04
N ILE A 174 0.96 -1.56 -8.53
CA ILE A 174 0.49 -2.70 -7.70
C ILE A 174 1.42 -2.97 -6.51
N PRO A 175 2.77 -3.04 -6.68
CA PRO A 175 3.67 -3.29 -5.56
C PRO A 175 3.67 -2.16 -4.52
N LYS A 176 3.41 -0.92 -4.94
CA LYS A 176 3.44 0.27 -4.07
C LYS A 176 2.22 0.37 -3.17
N LEU A 177 1.09 -0.20 -3.60
CA LEU A 177 -0.18 -0.19 -2.86
C LEU A 177 -0.19 -1.16 -1.66
N GLY A 178 0.72 -2.13 -1.64
CA GLY A 178 0.82 -3.12 -0.56
C GLY A 178 -0.41 -4.02 -0.45
N LEU A 179 -1.12 -4.28 -1.55
CA LEU A 179 -2.29 -5.14 -1.58
C LEU A 179 -1.86 -6.59 -1.26
N LYS A 180 -2.47 -7.20 -0.25
CA LYS A 180 -2.26 -8.63 0.02
C LYS A 180 -2.93 -9.43 -1.10
N SER A 181 -2.13 -9.92 -2.06
CA SER A 181 -2.66 -10.85 -3.06
C SER A 181 -3.03 -12.14 -2.35
N SER A 182 -4.30 -12.53 -2.38
CA SER A 182 -4.65 -13.94 -2.14
C SER A 182 -3.96 -14.75 -3.23
N ARG A 183 -2.89 -15.48 -2.87
CA ARG A 183 -2.20 -16.36 -3.82
C ARG A 183 -3.24 -17.35 -4.33
N ARG A 184 -3.40 -17.43 -5.65
CA ARG A 184 -4.19 -18.51 -6.25
C ARG A 184 -3.47 -19.82 -5.92
N ARG A 185 -4.09 -20.65 -5.08
CA ARG A 185 -3.62 -22.01 -4.88
C ARG A 185 -3.68 -22.72 -6.22
N ARG A 186 -2.51 -23.16 -6.71
CA ARG A 186 -2.44 -23.99 -7.94
C ARG A 186 -3.04 -25.36 -7.63
N LYS A 187 -3.48 -26.08 -8.66
CA LYS A 187 -4.17 -27.38 -8.56
C LYS A 187 -3.48 -28.40 -7.63
N TYR A 188 -2.16 -28.29 -7.43
CA TYR A 188 -1.36 -29.19 -6.61
C TYR A 188 -0.59 -28.50 -5.47
N ASP A 189 -0.87 -27.24 -5.18
CA ASP A 189 -0.14 -26.42 -4.18
C ASP A 189 -0.43 -26.84 -2.72
N SER A 190 -1.53 -27.58 -2.51
CA SER A 190 -1.92 -28.14 -1.22
C SER A 190 -1.43 -29.56 -0.99
N VAL A 191 -0.68 -30.14 -1.93
CA VAL A 191 -0.15 -31.50 -1.78
C VAL A 191 1.09 -31.41 -0.88
N PRO A 192 1.06 -31.98 0.34
CA PRO A 192 2.23 -32.01 1.21
C PRO A 192 3.33 -32.82 0.54
N PHE A 193 4.50 -32.22 0.34
CA PHE A 193 5.66 -32.94 -0.14
C PHE A 193 6.32 -33.64 1.07
N SER A 194 6.18 -34.96 1.15
CA SER A 194 6.90 -35.76 2.13
C SER A 194 8.30 -36.02 1.59
N TYR A 195 9.26 -35.15 1.90
CA TYR A 195 10.66 -35.56 1.82
C TYR A 195 10.82 -36.56 2.95
N ALA A 196 10.93 -37.85 2.62
CA ALA A 196 11.40 -38.82 3.59
C ALA A 196 12.76 -38.30 4.07
N GLU A 197 12.88 -37.97 5.35
CA GLU A 197 14.17 -37.80 5.98
C GLU A 197 14.84 -39.17 5.90
N GLU A 198 15.74 -39.34 4.93
CA GLU A 198 16.71 -40.42 4.96
C GLU A 198 17.50 -40.23 6.26
N GLN A 199 17.11 -40.99 7.29
CA GLN A 199 17.98 -41.20 8.42
C GLN A 199 19.26 -41.77 7.83
N ASN A 200 20.38 -41.05 8.02
CA ASN A 200 21.72 -41.57 7.82
C ASN A 200 21.87 -42.82 8.70
N SER A 201 21.48 -43.97 8.17
CA SER A 201 22.08 -45.24 8.51
C SER A 201 23.17 -45.46 7.47
N ASP A 202 24.40 -45.31 7.92
CA ASP A 202 25.58 -45.77 7.20
C ASP A 202 25.37 -47.25 6.81
N ASP A 203 25.11 -47.51 5.52
CA ASP A 203 25.54 -48.67 4.71
C ASP A 203 24.61 -48.87 3.48
N ASP A 204 25.26 -48.93 2.30
CA ASP A 204 24.86 -49.40 0.96
C ASP A 204 23.39 -49.73 0.61
N GLU A 205 22.81 -48.95 -0.33
CA GLU A 205 22.24 -49.35 -1.63
C GLU A 205 21.25 -48.27 -2.14
N LYS A 206 21.59 -47.59 -3.25
CA LYS A 206 20.68 -46.66 -3.93
C LYS A 206 19.54 -47.42 -4.62
N GLN A 207 18.42 -47.62 -3.94
CA GLN A 207 17.18 -48.02 -4.60
C GLN A 207 16.52 -46.82 -5.29
N PHE A 208 16.61 -46.80 -6.62
CA PHE A 208 15.98 -45.80 -7.47
C PHE A 208 14.51 -46.18 -7.70
N SER A 209 13.58 -45.22 -7.63
CA SER A 209 12.16 -45.53 -7.85
C SER A 209 11.93 -46.09 -9.27
N PRO A 210 11.01 -47.06 -9.47
CA PRO A 210 10.74 -47.62 -10.79
C PRO A 210 10.39 -46.56 -11.85
N SER A 211 9.74 -45.47 -11.42
CA SER A 211 9.40 -44.31 -12.24
C SER A 211 10.63 -43.51 -12.68
N ASP A 212 11.62 -43.33 -11.81
CA ASP A 212 12.82 -42.56 -12.13
C ASP A 212 13.79 -43.37 -13.01
N LEU A 213 13.83 -44.70 -12.84
CA LEU A 213 14.54 -45.61 -13.75
C LEU A 213 13.93 -45.57 -15.14
N LEU A 214 12.59 -45.63 -15.23
CA LEU A 214 11.90 -45.59 -16.52
C LEU A 214 12.16 -44.28 -17.27
N ARG A 215 12.21 -43.16 -16.55
CA ARG A 215 12.46 -41.83 -17.11
C ARG A 215 13.89 -41.65 -17.60
N ARG A 216 14.87 -42.20 -16.88
CA ARG A 216 16.27 -42.22 -17.34
C ARG A 216 16.44 -43.11 -18.56
N ASN A 217 15.89 -44.32 -18.52
CA ASN A 217 15.98 -45.27 -19.63
C ASN A 217 15.33 -44.71 -20.90
N THR A 218 14.22 -43.96 -20.78
CA THR A 218 13.61 -43.27 -21.94
C THR A 218 14.48 -42.12 -22.45
N THR A 219 15.11 -41.37 -21.56
CA THR A 219 15.99 -40.24 -21.95
C THR A 219 17.26 -40.74 -22.62
N GLU A 220 17.89 -41.78 -22.09
CA GLU A 220 19.09 -42.40 -22.70
C GLU A 220 18.79 -43.02 -24.05
N LYS A 221 17.63 -43.68 -24.19
CA LYS A 221 17.22 -44.26 -25.47
C LYS A 221 16.99 -43.19 -26.55
N LEU A 222 16.36 -42.06 -26.19
CA LEU A 222 16.13 -40.95 -27.11
C LEU A 222 17.45 -40.28 -27.55
N LEU A 223 18.42 -40.14 -26.64
CA LEU A 223 19.73 -39.58 -26.97
C LEU A 223 20.55 -40.50 -27.87
N MET A 224 20.49 -41.82 -27.64
CA MET A 224 21.15 -42.79 -28.53
C MET A 224 20.51 -42.83 -29.92
N GLU A 225 19.19 -42.75 -30.01
CA GLU A 225 18.48 -42.68 -31.31
C GLU A 225 18.81 -41.38 -32.06
N GLU A 226 18.97 -40.26 -31.36
CA GLU A 226 19.37 -38.97 -31.94
C GLU A 226 20.84 -38.99 -32.41
N GLU A 227 21.76 -39.54 -31.62
CA GLU A 227 23.17 -39.68 -32.02
C GLU A 227 23.33 -40.62 -33.22
N GLN A 228 22.56 -41.71 -33.28
CA GLN A 228 22.57 -42.64 -34.41
C GLN A 228 22.05 -41.96 -35.68
N SER A 229 20.96 -41.18 -35.58
CA SER A 229 20.42 -40.41 -36.70
C SER A 229 21.39 -39.34 -37.20
N ILE A 230 22.16 -38.71 -36.31
CA ILE A 230 23.19 -37.74 -36.69
C ILE A 230 24.34 -38.46 -37.41
N ARG A 231 24.74 -39.64 -36.94
CA ARG A 231 25.84 -40.42 -37.53
C ARG A 231 25.51 -40.92 -38.93
N ASP A 232 24.26 -41.32 -39.17
CA ASP A 232 23.79 -41.82 -40.46
C ASP A 232 23.56 -40.69 -41.49
N GLN A 233 23.41 -39.43 -41.06
CA GLN A 233 23.34 -38.26 -41.95
C GLN A 233 24.70 -37.68 -42.35
N VAL A 234 25.79 -38.08 -41.69
CA VAL A 234 27.15 -37.56 -41.94
C VAL A 234 27.97 -38.49 -42.85
N PHE A 235 27.47 -39.69 -43.17
CA PHE A 235 28.04 -40.61 -44.16
C PHE A 235 27.18 -40.70 -45.42
N PHE A 236 27.12 -39.60 -46.19
CA PHE A 236 26.88 -39.58 -47.63
C PHE A 236 27.75 -38.49 -48.28
#